data_AF-A0A5S9P250-F1
#
_entry.id   AF-A0A5S9P250-F1
#
_cell.length_a   1.000
_cell.length_b   1.000
_cell.length_c   1.000
_cell.angle_alpha   90.00
_cell.angle_beta   90.00
_cell.angle_gamma   90.00
#
_symmetry.space_group_name_H-M   'P 1'
#
loop_
_entity.id
_entity.type
_entity.pdbx_description
1 polymer ?
#
loop_
_entity_poly.entity_id
_entity_poly.type
_entity_poly.pdbx_seq_one_letter_code
_entity_poly.pdbx_strand_id
1 'polypeptide(L)'
;MNAYRRFLVLLAGLMGAAGVAAAAAGAHVNPDPNLATAASFLMLGAAAVIGACALATARGQGWSFATAGGGIIALGTLLFSGTLAGRVLWDVVLFPMAAPIGGTMLIVGWLVLGLAAFERGSRAG
;
A
#
# COMPACT_ATOMS: atom_id res chain seq x y z
N MET A 1 6.52 9.24 16.34
CA MET A 1 6.54 8.99 14.88
C MET A 1 7.54 9.90 14.19
N ASN A 2 8.45 9.33 13.39
CA ASN A 2 9.41 10.08 12.56
C ASN A 2 8.76 10.59 11.24
N ALA A 3 9.48 11.42 10.48
CA ALA A 3 8.98 12.03 9.25
C ALA A 3 8.53 10.98 8.21
N TYR A 4 9.30 9.89 8.06
CA TYR A 4 8.97 8.81 7.13
C TYR A 4 7.62 8.14 7.45
N ARG A 5 7.35 7.80 8.72
CA ARG A 5 6.05 7.23 9.11
C ARG A 5 4.89 8.19 8.91
N ARG A 6 5.10 9.50 9.12
CA ARG A 6 4.08 10.53 8.83
C ARG A 6 3.74 10.57 7.34
N PHE A 7 4.78 10.53 6.50
CA PHE A 7 4.61 10.45 5.05
C PHE A 7 3.87 9.19 4.61
N LEU A 8 4.18 8.03 5.19
CA LEU A 8 3.44 6.79 4.92
C LEU A 8 1.97 6.87 5.31
N VAL A 9 1.63 7.50 6.44
CA VAL A 9 0.23 7.72 6.84
C VAL A 9 -0.50 8.65 5.87
N LEU A 10 0.17 9.72 5.40
CA LEU A 10 -0.38 10.59 4.35
C LEU A 10 -0.66 9.80 3.06
N LEU A 11 0.32 9.01 2.61
CA LEU A 11 0.16 8.15 1.44
C LEU A 11 -0.99 7.15 1.62
N ALA A 12 -1.12 6.52 2.78
CA ALA A 12 -2.22 5.60 3.06
C ALA A 12 -3.58 6.30 2.97
N GLY A 13 -3.72 7.53 3.46
CA GLY A 13 -4.93 8.33 3.29
C GLY A 13 -5.26 8.58 1.82
N LEU A 14 -4.27 8.95 1.02
CA LEU A 14 -4.42 9.16 -0.43
C LEU A 14 -4.77 7.86 -1.17
N MET A 15 -4.15 6.74 -0.79
CA MET A 15 -4.46 5.41 -1.32
C MET A 15 -5.92 5.03 -1.01
N GLY A 16 -6.40 5.24 0.21
CA GLY A 16 -7.78 4.99 0.58
C GLY A 16 -8.76 5.81 -0.26
N ALA A 17 -8.51 7.12 -0.39
CA ALA A 17 -9.32 8.00 -1.23
C ALA A 17 -9.32 7.58 -2.71
N ALA A 18 -8.16 7.26 -3.26
CA ALA A 18 -8.02 6.76 -4.63
C ALA A 18 -8.74 5.40 -4.82
N GLY A 19 -8.72 4.53 -3.81
CA GLY A 19 -9.45 3.28 -3.82
C GLY A 19 -10.96 3.48 -3.91
N VAL A 20 -11.51 4.42 -3.13
CA VAL A 20 -12.94 4.78 -3.21
C VAL A 20 -13.28 5.34 -4.59
N ALA A 21 -12.43 6.23 -5.12
CA ALA A 21 -12.61 6.80 -6.45
C ALA A 21 -12.57 5.71 -7.54
N ALA A 22 -11.64 4.76 -7.48
CA ALA A 22 -11.55 3.65 -8.42
C ALA A 22 -12.76 2.71 -8.34
N ALA A 23 -13.26 2.42 -7.13
CA ALA A 23 -14.48 1.63 -6.96
C ALA A 23 -15.70 2.33 -7.57
N ALA A 24 -15.85 3.64 -7.35
CA ALA A 24 -16.92 4.43 -7.94
C ALA A 24 -16.82 4.50 -9.48
N ALA A 25 -15.60 4.67 -10.02
CA ALA A 25 -15.37 4.62 -11.45
C ALA A 25 -15.73 3.25 -12.05
N GLY A 26 -15.39 2.16 -11.36
CA GLY A 26 -15.80 0.80 -11.72
C GLY A 26 -17.32 0.61 -11.74
N ALA A 27 -18.04 1.26 -10.83
CA ALA A 27 -19.50 1.13 -10.75
C ALA A 27 -20.26 2.00 -11.75
N HIS A 28 -19.75 3.19 -12.06
CA HIS A 28 -20.52 4.23 -12.77
C HIS A 28 -19.93 4.67 -14.11
N VAL A 29 -18.62 4.50 -14.33
CA VAL A 29 -17.92 5.01 -15.53
C VAL A 29 -17.55 3.88 -16.48
N ASN A 30 -16.85 2.87 -15.97
CA ASN A 30 -16.39 1.73 -16.77
C ASN A 30 -16.43 0.44 -15.93
N PRO A 31 -17.33 -0.53 -16.20
CA PRO A 31 -17.53 -1.73 -15.40
C PRO A 31 -16.41 -2.79 -15.55
N ASP A 32 -15.17 -2.37 -15.83
CA ASP A 32 -14.02 -3.27 -15.94
C ASP A 32 -13.63 -3.84 -14.55
N PRO A 33 -13.51 -5.17 -14.41
CA PRO A 33 -13.13 -5.81 -13.15
C PRO A 33 -11.79 -5.33 -12.58
N ASN A 34 -10.86 -4.87 -13.42
CA ASN A 34 -9.56 -4.38 -12.97
C ASN A 34 -9.66 -3.12 -12.12
N LEU A 35 -10.71 -2.29 -12.29
CA LEU A 35 -10.94 -1.14 -11.41
C LEU A 35 -11.37 -1.58 -10.01
N ALA A 36 -12.22 -2.59 -9.91
CA ALA A 36 -12.60 -3.18 -8.63
C ALA A 36 -11.39 -3.84 -7.94
N THR A 37 -10.53 -4.52 -8.70
CA THR A 37 -9.26 -5.04 -8.21
C THR A 37 -8.35 -3.92 -7.73
N ALA A 38 -8.11 -2.89 -8.55
CA ALA A 38 -7.26 -1.75 -8.19
C ALA A 38 -7.74 -1.06 -6.90
N ALA A 39 -9.06 -0.85 -6.78
CA ALA A 39 -9.71 -0.27 -5.61
C ALA A 39 -9.46 -1.11 -4.35
N SER A 40 -9.64 -2.42 -4.44
CA SER A 40 -9.44 -3.35 -3.33
C SER A 40 -7.99 -3.33 -2.85
N PHE A 41 -7.02 -3.39 -3.77
CA PHE A 41 -5.60 -3.30 -3.43
C PHE A 41 -5.22 -1.95 -2.82
N LEU A 42 -5.80 -0.83 -3.30
CA LEU A 42 -5.59 0.51 -2.75
C LEU A 42 -6.10 0.63 -1.30
N MET A 43 -7.33 0.19 -1.03
CA MET A 43 -7.92 0.26 0.31
C MET A 43 -7.24 -0.71 1.29
N LEU A 44 -6.97 -1.95 0.87
CA LEU A 44 -6.26 -2.93 1.70
C LEU A 44 -4.81 -2.50 1.95
N GLY A 45 -4.14 -1.96 0.93
CA GLY A 45 -2.81 -1.39 1.05
C GLY A 45 -2.79 -0.22 2.04
N ALA A 46 -3.77 0.70 1.96
CA ALA A 46 -3.91 1.81 2.89
C ALA A 46 -4.04 1.31 4.35
N ALA A 47 -4.95 0.36 4.59
CA ALA A 47 -5.14 -0.23 5.91
C ALA A 47 -3.86 -0.92 6.42
N ALA A 48 -3.17 -1.67 5.56
CA ALA A 48 -1.90 -2.34 5.89
C ALA A 48 -0.80 -1.34 6.25
N VAL A 49 -0.67 -0.23 5.52
CA VAL A 49 0.33 0.82 5.77
C VAL A 49 0.05 1.54 7.11
N ILE A 50 -1.21 1.84 7.40
CA ILE A 50 -1.61 2.41 8.70
C ILE A 50 -1.29 1.42 9.83
N GLY A 51 -1.68 0.15 9.68
CA GLY A 51 -1.40 -0.90 10.66
C GLY A 51 0.10 -1.09 10.91
N ALA A 52 0.90 -1.07 9.85
CA ALA A 52 2.35 -1.14 9.92
C ALA A 52 2.96 0.06 10.68
N CYS A 53 2.48 1.29 10.42
CA CYS A 53 2.91 2.48 11.14
C CYS A 53 2.49 2.45 12.62
N ALA A 54 1.29 1.96 12.92
CA ALA A 54 0.81 1.79 14.29
C ALA A 54 1.66 0.78 15.06
N LEU A 55 1.91 -0.40 14.47
CA LEU A 55 2.77 -1.45 15.04
C LEU A 55 4.19 -0.93 15.30
N ALA A 56 4.77 -0.24 14.33
CA ALA A 56 6.12 0.32 14.47
C ALA A 56 6.18 1.42 15.55
N THR A 57 5.12 2.20 15.72
CA THR A 57 5.06 3.27 16.73
C THR A 57 4.92 2.70 18.14
N ALA A 58 4.15 1.63 18.31
CA ALA A 58 4.03 0.92 19.59
C ALA A 58 5.35 0.32 20.09
N ARG A 59 6.33 0.10 19.21
CA ARG A 59 7.65 -0.46 19.55
C ARG A 59 8.74 0.57 19.78
N GLY A 60 8.47 1.85 19.53
CA GLY A 60 9.40 2.95 19.75
C GLY A 60 9.94 3.62 18.47
N GLN A 61 10.98 4.43 18.66
CA GLN A 61 11.47 5.38 17.66
C GLN A 61 12.53 4.82 16.71
N GLY A 62 13.02 3.59 16.96
CA GLY A 62 14.07 2.94 16.16
C GLY A 62 13.61 2.37 14.81
N TRP A 63 14.54 1.71 14.13
CA TRP A 63 14.25 0.95 12.92
C TRP A 63 13.20 -0.14 13.20
N SER A 64 12.35 -0.41 12.21
CA SER A 64 11.35 -1.47 12.29
C SER A 64 11.05 -2.07 10.93
N PHE A 65 11.07 -3.41 10.86
CA PHE A 65 10.55 -4.22 9.76
C PHE A 65 9.12 -3.83 9.40
N ALA A 66 8.28 -3.46 10.36
CA ALA A 66 6.92 -2.99 10.06
C ALA A 66 6.95 -1.69 9.24
N THR A 67 7.81 -0.73 9.61
CA THR A 67 7.97 0.52 8.83
C THR A 67 8.53 0.26 7.43
N ALA A 68 9.50 -0.65 7.30
CA ALA A 68 10.06 -1.02 6.01
C ALA A 68 9.03 -1.74 5.12
N GLY A 69 8.38 -2.78 5.65
CA GLY A 69 7.34 -3.54 4.94
C GLY A 69 6.16 -2.67 4.53
N GLY A 70 5.69 -1.78 5.42
CA GLY A 70 4.66 -0.81 5.10
C GLY A 70 5.04 0.11 3.94
N GLY A 71 6.28 0.59 3.88
CA GLY A 71 6.77 1.38 2.74
C GLY A 71 6.76 0.60 1.43
N ILE A 72 7.22 -0.65 1.44
CA ILE A 72 7.24 -1.51 0.26
C ILE A 72 5.80 -1.82 -0.21
N ILE A 73 4.87 -2.10 0.72
CA ILE A 73 3.44 -2.28 0.41
C ILE A 73 2.87 -1.02 -0.23
N ALA A 74 3.15 0.17 0.31
CA ALA A 74 2.65 1.43 -0.26
C ALA A 74 3.10 1.60 -1.73
N LEU A 75 4.39 1.40 -2.01
CA LEU A 75 4.94 1.50 -3.36
C LEU A 75 4.36 0.43 -4.30
N GLY A 76 4.31 -0.82 -3.85
CA GLY A 76 3.77 -1.94 -4.61
C GLY A 76 2.28 -1.75 -4.95
N THR A 77 1.47 -1.32 -3.98
CA THR A 77 0.06 -1.01 -4.19
C THR A 77 -0.13 0.12 -5.20
N LEU A 78 0.60 1.23 -5.04
CA LEU A 78 0.47 2.37 -5.96
C LEU A 78 0.85 1.98 -7.39
N LEU A 79 1.93 1.21 -7.56
CA LEU A 79 2.37 0.77 -8.88
C LEU A 79 1.40 -0.24 -9.50
N PHE A 80 0.99 -1.26 -8.74
CA PHE A 80 0.08 -2.31 -9.21
C PHE A 80 -1.29 -1.73 -9.57
N SER A 81 -1.94 -1.07 -8.61
CA SER A 81 -3.28 -0.49 -8.81
C SER A 81 -3.26 0.66 -9.81
N GLY A 82 -2.21 1.48 -9.82
CA GLY A 82 -2.04 2.55 -10.80
C GLY A 82 -1.90 2.02 -12.23
N THR A 83 -1.21 0.89 -12.42
CA THR A 83 -1.12 0.23 -13.73
C THR A 83 -2.47 -0.27 -14.21
N LEU A 84 -3.25 -0.91 -13.33
CA LEU A 84 -4.59 -1.41 -13.65
C LEU A 84 -5.56 -0.27 -13.97
N ALA A 85 -5.67 0.71 -13.06
CA ALA A 85 -6.57 1.84 -13.23
C ALA A 85 -6.17 2.71 -14.42
N GLY A 86 -4.88 2.94 -14.64
CA GLY A 86 -4.39 3.75 -15.74
C GLY A 86 -4.68 3.14 -17.11
N ARG A 87 -4.59 1.82 -17.21
CA ARG A 87 -4.97 1.10 -18.43
C ARG A 87 -6.48 1.18 -18.69
N VAL A 88 -7.31 1.06 -17.67
CA VAL A 88 -8.77 1.08 -17.86
C VAL A 88 -9.30 2.50 -18.13
N LEU A 89 -8.83 3.51 -17.39
CA LEU A 89 -9.39 4.86 -17.43
C LEU A 89 -8.83 5.73 -18.54
N TRP A 90 -7.56 5.54 -18.89
CA TRP A 90 -6.85 6.40 -19.83
C TRP A 90 -6.22 5.63 -20.99
N ASP A 91 -6.37 4.31 -21.05
CA ASP A 91 -5.71 3.43 -22.04
C ASP A 91 -4.18 3.61 -22.08
N VAL A 92 -3.58 3.97 -20.93
CA VAL A 92 -2.14 4.19 -20.79
C VAL A 92 -1.46 2.95 -20.21
N VAL A 93 -0.37 2.53 -20.85
CA VAL A 93 0.58 1.58 -20.27
C VAL A 93 1.70 2.36 -19.60
N LEU A 94 1.82 2.26 -18.27
CA LEU A 94 2.87 2.96 -17.52
C LEU A 94 4.27 2.58 -18.02
N PHE A 95 4.57 1.28 -18.02
CA PHE A 95 5.76 0.67 -18.63
C PHE A 95 5.61 -0.87 -18.63
N PRO A 96 6.36 -1.61 -19.47
CA PRO A 96 6.35 -3.06 -19.47
C PRO A 96 6.68 -3.63 -18.09
N MET A 97 5.95 -4.65 -17.64
CA MET A 97 6.13 -5.30 -16.32
C MET A 97 5.76 -4.46 -15.09
N ALA A 98 5.14 -3.29 -15.23
CA ALA A 98 4.73 -2.46 -14.09
C ALA A 98 3.83 -3.21 -13.08
N ALA A 99 2.79 -3.90 -13.55
CA ALA A 99 1.91 -4.70 -12.68
C ALA A 99 2.66 -5.89 -12.03
N PRO A 100 3.42 -6.74 -12.76
CA PRO A 100 4.25 -7.77 -12.14
C PRO A 100 5.21 -7.24 -11.07
N ILE A 101 5.92 -6.13 -11.33
CA ILE A 101 6.84 -5.51 -10.36
C ILE A 101 6.08 -5.04 -9.12
N GLY A 102 4.93 -4.37 -9.30
CA GLY A 102 4.06 -3.95 -8.20
C GLY A 102 3.56 -5.14 -7.36
N GLY A 103 3.16 -6.24 -8.01
CA GLY A 103 2.78 -7.48 -7.35
C GLY A 103 3.92 -8.14 -6.57
N THR A 104 5.13 -8.18 -7.14
CA THR A 104 6.32 -8.69 -6.44
C THR A 104 6.67 -7.82 -5.24
N MET A 105 6.59 -6.48 -5.37
CA MET A 105 6.77 -5.56 -4.25
C MET A 105 5.75 -5.85 -3.14
N LEU A 106 4.47 -6.07 -3.48
CA LEU A 106 3.46 -6.42 -2.49
C LEU A 106 3.82 -7.70 -1.74
N ILE A 107 4.20 -8.77 -2.45
CA ILE A 107 4.63 -10.03 -1.83
C ILE A 107 5.79 -9.78 -0.86
N VAL A 108 6.86 -9.11 -1.32
CA VAL A 108 8.03 -8.80 -0.49
C VAL A 108 7.64 -7.92 0.71
N GLY A 109 6.81 -6.91 0.51
CA GLY A 109 6.38 -5.99 1.54
C GLY A 109 5.59 -6.69 2.66
N TRP A 110 4.69 -7.61 2.30
CA TRP A 110 3.98 -8.45 3.27
C TRP A 110 4.92 -9.38 4.03
N LEU A 111 5.88 -10.01 3.35
CA LEU A 111 6.88 -10.86 4.00
C LEU A 111 7.74 -10.06 4.99
N VAL A 112 8.22 -8.88 4.58
CA VAL A 112 9.00 -7.98 5.44
C VAL A 112 8.17 -7.47 6.62
N LEU A 113 6.90 -7.10 6.41
CA LEU A 113 5.99 -6.73 7.49
C LEU A 113 5.81 -7.91 8.47
N GLY A 114 5.70 -9.14 7.96
CA GLY A 114 5.63 -10.36 8.77
C GLY A 114 6.86 -10.58 9.66
N LEU A 115 8.05 -10.19 9.20
CA LEU A 115 9.28 -10.24 10.03
C LEU A 115 9.19 -9.35 11.27
N ALA A 116 8.28 -8.36 11.29
CA ALA A 116 7.99 -7.61 12.49
C ALA A 116 7.57 -8.54 13.66
N ALA A 117 6.98 -9.71 13.41
CA ALA A 117 6.66 -10.65 14.50
C ALA A 117 7.86 -11.00 15.40
N PHE A 118 9.09 -10.93 14.86
CA PHE A 118 10.32 -11.29 15.58
C PHE A 118 11.03 -10.10 16.25
N GLU A 119 10.57 -8.86 16.04
CA GLU A 119 11.19 -7.73 16.73
C GLU A 119 10.75 -7.70 18.20
N ARG A 120 11.73 -7.65 19.09
CA ARG A 120 11.47 -7.42 20.51
C ARG A 120 11.09 -5.96 20.68
N GLY A 121 9.86 -5.70 21.14
CA GLY A 121 9.46 -4.36 21.56
C GLY A 121 10.29 -3.94 22.77
N SER A 122 10.87 -2.75 22.72
CA SER A 122 11.28 -2.08 23.96
C SER A 122 9.99 -1.79 24.73
N ARG A 123 9.67 -2.62 25.72
CA ARG A 123 8.64 -2.28 26.69
C ARG A 123 9.08 -0.97 27.33
N ALA A 124 8.43 0.13 26.99
CA ALA A 124 8.44 1.30 27.85
C ALA A 124 7.71 0.87 29.13
N GLY A 125 8.50 0.49 30.14
CA GLY A 125 8.03 0.43 31.52
C GLY A 125 7.86 1.84 32.06
#